data_AF-J2ZX95-F1
#
_entry.id   AF-J2ZX95-F1
#
_cell.length_a   1.000
_cell.length_b   1.000
_cell.length_c   1.000
_cell.angle_alpha   90.00
_cell.angle_beta   90.00
_cell.angle_gamma   90.00
#
_symmetry.space_group_name_H-M   'P 1'
#
loop_
_entity.id
_entity.type
_entity.pdbx_description
1 polymer ?
#
loop_
_entity_poly.entity_id
_entity_poly.type
_entity_poly.pdbx_seq_one_letter_code
_entity_poly.pdbx_strand_id
1 'polypeptide(L)'
;MSGPIVVPALMEGDQLGNEVSGTYVEPSKYQPADVPTRSAYADDVRQISYDLPHITSHYRGQRILEYYLRKAQAERRVTWPMNIIGIAISTLDTVQLDTSRYGLSNYAFQVTSWGLNQDFSVGLQLEEHNAEMHEFDPDSYLAPGAEGELAEAEPISDVDDVVLSGGGAYTEA
;
A
#
# COMPACT_ATOMS: atom_id res chain seq x y z
N MET A 1 -33.91 1.53 -15.21
CA MET A 1 -34.14 1.85 -13.79
C MET A 1 -32.80 1.74 -13.10
N SER A 2 -32.33 2.82 -12.47
CA SER A 2 -31.06 2.82 -11.74
C SER A 2 -31.09 1.73 -10.65
N GLY A 3 -30.03 0.92 -10.55
CA GLY A 3 -29.96 -0.23 -9.65
C GLY A 3 -30.05 0.13 -8.16
N PRO A 4 -30.01 -0.85 -7.24
CA PRO A 4 -29.94 -0.56 -5.81
C PRO A 4 -28.57 0.06 -5.44
N ILE A 5 -28.56 0.94 -4.43
CA ILE A 5 -27.31 1.36 -3.79
C ILE A 5 -26.68 0.13 -3.15
N VAL A 6 -25.41 -0.11 -3.44
CA VAL A 6 -24.64 -1.22 -2.87
C VAL A 6 -23.51 -0.66 -2.05
N VAL A 7 -23.51 -0.98 -0.76
CA VAL A 7 -22.39 -0.77 0.15
C VAL A 7 -21.73 -2.14 0.35
N PRO A 8 -20.66 -2.47 -0.40
CA PRO A 8 -19.91 -3.70 -0.13
C PRO A 8 -19.44 -3.73 1.32
N ALA A 9 -19.59 -4.88 1.98
CA ALA A 9 -19.28 -5.01 3.39
C ALA A 9 -17.78 -4.98 3.69
N LEU A 10 -16.91 -5.28 2.70
CA LEU A 10 -15.46 -5.39 2.86
C LEU A 10 -14.71 -5.13 1.53
N MET A 11 -13.46 -4.68 1.61
CA MET A 11 -12.51 -4.66 0.49
C MET A 11 -11.98 -6.08 0.20
N GLU A 12 -11.49 -6.33 -1.01
CA GLU A 12 -10.67 -7.51 -1.29
C GLU A 12 -9.37 -7.45 -0.46
N GLY A 13 -8.91 -8.61 0.04
CA GLY A 13 -7.84 -8.72 1.03
C GLY A 13 -6.53 -8.02 0.65
N ASP A 14 -6.23 -7.89 -0.64
CA ASP A 14 -5.02 -7.26 -1.16
C ASP A 14 -5.00 -5.72 -1.02
N GLN A 15 -6.13 -5.11 -0.65
CA GLN A 15 -6.24 -3.64 -0.46
C GLN A 15 -6.36 -3.24 1.03
N LEU A 16 -6.48 -4.22 1.93
CA LEU A 16 -6.54 -4.03 3.37
C LEU A 16 -5.14 -4.23 3.96
N GLY A 17 -4.35 -3.18 4.01
CA GLY A 17 -3.03 -3.17 4.62
C GLY A 17 -3.02 -2.39 5.93
N ASN A 18 -2.45 -2.97 6.97
CA ASN A 18 -2.13 -2.28 8.23
C ASN A 18 -0.64 -1.95 8.35
N GLU A 19 0.18 -2.40 7.40
CA GLU A 19 1.58 -2.06 7.29
C GLU A 19 1.91 -1.65 5.85
N VAL A 20 2.62 -0.52 5.71
CA VAL A 20 2.98 0.06 4.43
C VAL A 20 4.49 0.33 4.41
N SER A 21 5.19 -0.41 3.55
CA SER A 21 6.62 -0.26 3.28
C SER A 21 6.84 0.38 1.90
N GLY A 22 8.04 0.87 1.65
CA GLY A 22 8.38 1.30 0.31
C GLY A 22 9.83 1.69 0.13
N THR A 23 10.22 1.86 -1.13
CA THR A 23 11.57 2.23 -1.56
C THR A 23 11.60 3.61 -2.18
N TYR A 24 12.70 4.34 -1.99
CA TYR A 24 12.96 5.63 -2.64
C TYR A 24 14.34 5.62 -3.30
N VAL A 25 14.63 6.59 -4.16
CA VAL A 25 15.95 6.71 -4.80
C VAL A 25 16.86 7.57 -3.93
N GLU A 26 17.93 7.00 -3.39
CA GLU A 26 18.89 7.77 -2.60
C GLU A 26 19.73 8.69 -3.52
N PRO A 27 19.74 10.03 -3.32
CA PRO A 27 20.43 10.94 -4.25
C PRO A 27 21.95 10.82 -4.27
N SER A 28 22.56 10.29 -3.21
CA SER A 28 24.02 10.17 -3.06
C SER A 28 24.57 9.02 -3.92
N LYS A 29 23.87 7.89 -3.93
CA LYS A 29 24.27 6.63 -4.59
C LYS A 29 23.44 6.34 -5.86
N TYR A 30 22.31 7.03 -6.05
CA TYR A 30 21.29 6.76 -7.07
C TYR A 30 20.83 5.31 -7.09
N GLN A 31 20.75 4.70 -5.91
CA GLN A 31 20.29 3.33 -5.70
C GLN A 31 18.98 3.35 -4.89
N PRO A 32 18.12 2.33 -5.05
CA PRO A 32 16.97 2.15 -4.19
C PRO A 32 17.39 1.97 -2.73
N ALA A 33 16.75 2.70 -1.83
CA ALA A 33 16.90 2.58 -0.39
C ALA A 33 15.52 2.52 0.27
N ASP A 34 15.44 1.93 1.46
CA ASP A 34 14.18 1.73 2.14
C ASP A 34 13.69 3.01 2.83
N VAL A 35 12.40 3.28 2.69
CA VAL A 35 11.69 4.27 3.50
C VAL A 35 11.27 3.57 4.80
N PRO A 36 11.42 4.21 5.97
CA PRO A 36 10.89 3.67 7.22
C PRO A 36 9.42 3.29 7.12
N THR A 37 9.14 2.03 7.45
CA THR A 37 7.80 1.42 7.34
C THR A 37 6.81 2.11 8.27
N ARG A 38 5.59 2.29 7.77
CA ARG A 38 4.46 2.84 8.53
C ARG A 38 3.49 1.71 8.86
N SER A 39 3.08 1.59 10.12
CA SER A 39 2.13 0.57 10.53
C SER A 39 1.12 1.09 11.53
N ALA A 40 -0.03 0.44 11.55
CA ALA A 40 -1.06 0.60 12.56
C ALA A 40 -1.28 -0.74 13.27
N TYR A 41 -1.63 -0.66 14.55
CA TYR A 41 -1.90 -1.86 15.34
C TYR A 41 -3.06 -2.66 14.75
N ALA A 42 -2.80 -3.95 14.46
CA ALA A 42 -3.83 -4.94 14.19
C ALA A 42 -3.34 -6.33 14.62
N ASP A 43 -4.27 -7.28 14.77
CA ASP A 43 -3.97 -8.63 15.24
C ASP A 43 -3.15 -9.45 14.21
N ASP A 44 -3.41 -9.23 12.92
CA ASP A 44 -2.66 -9.84 11.81
C ASP A 44 -1.94 -8.76 10.99
N VAL A 45 -0.69 -9.01 10.61
CA VAL A 45 0.08 -8.12 9.73
C VAL A 45 -0.25 -8.40 8.26
N ARG A 46 -0.66 -7.36 7.56
CA ARG A 46 -0.94 -7.29 6.12
C ARG A 46 -0.14 -6.15 5.54
N GLN A 47 0.96 -6.52 4.90
CA GLN A 47 1.93 -5.58 4.36
C GLN A 47 1.61 -5.21 2.91
N ILE A 48 1.62 -3.93 2.61
CA ILE A 48 1.57 -3.35 1.27
C ILE A 48 2.92 -2.68 1.00
N SER A 49 3.47 -2.89 -0.20
CA SER A 49 4.73 -2.27 -0.60
C SER A 49 4.55 -1.35 -1.79
N TYR A 50 5.20 -0.18 -1.74
CA TYR A 50 5.20 0.81 -2.82
C TYR A 50 6.62 1.11 -3.28
N ASP A 51 6.84 1.06 -4.60
CA ASP A 51 8.05 1.62 -5.20
C ASP A 51 7.83 3.11 -5.52
N LEU A 52 8.67 3.98 -4.97
CA LEU A 52 8.58 5.44 -5.14
C LEU A 52 9.80 5.98 -5.92
N PRO A 53 9.95 5.63 -7.21
CA PRO A 53 11.14 5.97 -8.00
C PRO A 53 11.30 7.48 -8.26
N HIS A 54 10.22 8.24 -8.07
CA HIS A 54 10.21 9.70 -8.25
C HIS A 54 10.60 10.48 -6.98
N ILE A 55 10.86 9.78 -5.88
CA ILE A 55 11.13 10.38 -4.58
C ILE A 55 12.60 10.23 -4.23
N THR A 56 13.23 11.36 -3.89
CA THR A 56 14.65 11.45 -3.56
C THR A 56 14.91 11.74 -2.07
N SER A 57 13.87 11.73 -1.24
CA SER A 57 13.94 12.04 0.18
C SER A 57 13.10 11.04 0.97
N HIS A 58 13.71 10.36 1.94
CA HIS A 58 13.01 9.42 2.83
C HIS A 58 11.89 10.10 3.62
N TYR A 59 12.04 11.37 4.02
CA TYR A 59 10.98 12.12 4.69
C TYR A 59 9.73 12.28 3.80
N ARG A 60 9.92 12.58 2.51
CA ARG A 60 8.79 12.64 1.57
C ARG A 60 8.18 11.26 1.36
N GLY A 61 9.01 10.21 1.29
CA GLY A 61 8.55 8.83 1.25
C GLY A 61 7.63 8.49 2.44
N GLN A 62 8.05 8.82 3.66
CA GLN A 62 7.28 8.54 4.87
C GLN A 62 5.89 9.20 4.87
N ARG A 63 5.77 10.43 4.35
CA ARG A 63 4.47 11.11 4.20
C ARG A 63 3.55 10.40 3.22
N ILE A 64 4.11 9.87 2.14
CA ILE A 64 3.37 9.13 1.12
C ILE A 64 2.91 7.77 1.68
N LEU A 65 3.78 7.06 2.40
CA LEU A 65 3.41 5.79 3.04
C LEU A 65 2.33 5.99 4.12
N GLU A 66 2.40 7.08 4.90
CA GLU A 66 1.35 7.43 5.88
C GLU A 66 0.00 7.67 5.20
N TYR A 67 -0.02 8.43 4.09
CA TYR A 67 -1.23 8.62 3.30
C TYR A 67 -1.81 7.27 2.82
N TYR A 68 -0.95 6.38 2.30
CA TYR A 68 -1.40 5.06 1.84
C TYR A 68 -1.87 4.16 2.99
N LEU A 69 -1.26 4.25 4.18
CA LEU A 69 -1.71 3.53 5.37
C LEU A 69 -3.13 3.98 5.77
N ARG A 70 -3.37 5.29 5.86
CA ARG A 70 -4.70 5.84 6.17
C ARG A 70 -5.72 5.50 5.10
N LYS A 71 -5.30 5.51 3.83
CA LYS A 71 -6.14 5.07 2.71
C LYS A 71 -6.50 3.59 2.81
N ALA A 72 -5.55 2.72 3.16
CA ALA A 72 -5.79 1.29 3.32
C ALA A 72 -6.70 0.97 4.52
N GLN A 73 -6.68 1.80 5.55
CA GLN A 73 -7.61 1.73 6.69
C GLN A 73 -9.03 2.24 6.37
N ALA A 74 -9.20 2.97 5.26
CA ALA A 74 -10.49 3.50 4.85
C ALA A 74 -11.26 2.44 4.04
N GLU A 75 -12.05 1.64 4.75
CA GLU A 75 -12.68 0.45 4.17
C GLU A 75 -13.98 0.76 3.38
N ARG A 76 -14.52 1.97 3.49
CA ARG A 76 -15.85 2.27 2.97
C ARG A 76 -15.79 2.55 1.47
N ARG A 77 -16.50 1.70 0.72
CA ARG A 77 -16.81 1.94 -0.70
C ARG A 77 -18.29 1.91 -0.92
N VAL A 78 -18.75 2.69 -1.89
CA VAL A 78 -20.17 2.78 -2.22
C VAL A 78 -20.33 2.76 -3.74
N THR A 79 -21.16 1.84 -4.22
CA THR A 79 -21.69 1.92 -5.59
C THR A 79 -22.99 2.71 -5.52
N TRP A 80 -22.96 3.90 -6.12
CA TRP A 80 -24.05 4.86 -6.05
C TRP A 80 -24.72 5.05 -7.42
N PRO A 81 -25.90 4.46 -7.63
CA PRO A 81 -26.70 4.64 -8.83
C PRO A 81 -27.45 5.98 -8.79
N MET A 82 -27.24 6.81 -9.82
CA MET A 82 -27.90 8.11 -10.00
C MET A 82 -28.72 8.15 -11.28
N ASN A 83 -29.60 9.14 -11.36
CA ASN A 83 -30.26 9.51 -12.62
C ASN A 83 -29.32 10.37 -13.50
N ILE A 84 -29.83 10.86 -14.63
CA ILE A 84 -29.07 11.65 -15.60
C ILE A 84 -28.44 12.94 -15.03
N ILE A 85 -28.91 13.45 -13.88
CA ILE A 85 -28.31 14.62 -13.21
C ILE A 85 -26.87 14.32 -12.76
N GLY A 86 -26.55 13.05 -12.49
CA GLY A 86 -25.20 12.60 -12.16
C GLY A 86 -24.15 12.80 -13.27
N ILE A 87 -24.55 13.21 -14.48
CA ILE A 87 -23.61 13.56 -15.57
C ILE A 87 -22.71 14.74 -15.18
N ALA A 88 -23.17 15.63 -14.31
CA ALA A 88 -22.38 16.78 -13.87
C ALA A 88 -21.20 16.41 -12.95
N ILE A 89 -21.18 15.18 -12.41
CA ILE A 89 -20.14 14.69 -11.52
C ILE A 89 -19.02 14.06 -12.34
N SER A 90 -17.78 14.43 -12.03
CA SER A 90 -16.58 13.90 -12.70
C SER A 90 -15.82 12.91 -11.81
N THR A 91 -14.93 12.14 -12.41
CA THR A 91 -13.95 11.34 -11.66
C THR A 91 -13.04 12.27 -10.86
N LEU A 92 -12.58 11.81 -9.69
CA LEU A 92 -11.79 12.54 -8.70
C LEU A 92 -12.53 13.64 -7.93
N ASP A 93 -13.78 13.96 -8.28
CA ASP A 93 -14.60 14.86 -7.48
C ASP A 93 -14.83 14.28 -6.08
N THR A 94 -14.87 15.16 -5.08
CA THR A 94 -15.23 14.82 -3.71
C THR A 94 -16.70 15.14 -3.47
N VAL A 95 -17.46 14.15 -3.04
CA VAL A 95 -18.91 14.23 -2.79
C VAL A 95 -19.24 13.75 -1.39
N GLN A 96 -20.35 14.24 -0.85
CA GLN A 96 -20.90 13.81 0.43
C GLN A 96 -22.23 13.11 0.19
N LEU A 97 -22.44 11.96 0.83
CA LEU A 97 -23.65 11.16 0.66
C LEU A 97 -24.65 11.47 1.78
N ASP A 98 -25.68 12.26 1.47
CA ASP A 98 -26.76 12.53 2.40
C ASP A 98 -27.80 11.38 2.37
N THR A 99 -27.57 10.37 3.20
CA THR A 99 -28.46 9.20 3.31
C THR A 99 -28.63 8.83 4.78
N SER A 100 -29.85 9.00 5.29
CA SER A 100 -30.21 8.65 6.67
C SER A 100 -30.24 7.15 6.94
N ARG A 101 -30.43 6.33 5.90
CA ARG A 101 -30.52 4.86 6.01
C ARG A 101 -29.18 4.21 6.33
N TYR A 102 -28.08 4.71 5.77
CA TYR A 102 -26.77 4.08 5.85
C TYR A 102 -25.78 4.82 6.77
N GLY A 103 -26.15 5.99 7.32
CA GLY A 103 -25.31 6.74 8.25
C GLY A 103 -23.99 7.24 7.64
N LEU A 104 -23.96 7.45 6.32
CA LEU A 104 -22.75 7.82 5.58
C LEU A 104 -22.53 9.33 5.46
N SER A 105 -23.41 10.13 6.05
CA SER A 105 -23.38 11.60 5.92
C SER A 105 -22.16 12.26 6.56
N ASN A 106 -21.45 11.58 7.46
CA ASN A 106 -20.28 12.14 8.13
C ASN A 106 -18.96 11.95 7.34
N TYR A 107 -19.01 11.27 6.20
CA TYR A 107 -17.84 10.92 5.42
C TYR A 107 -17.81 11.66 4.09
N ALA A 108 -16.60 12.02 3.66
CA ALA A 108 -16.35 12.49 2.31
C ALA A 108 -15.96 11.30 1.44
N PHE A 109 -16.44 11.28 0.20
CA PHE A 109 -16.16 10.22 -0.76
C PHE A 109 -15.56 10.81 -2.02
N GLN A 110 -14.52 10.19 -2.56
CA GLN A 110 -13.98 10.52 -3.87
C GLN A 110 -14.57 9.59 -4.93
N VAL A 111 -14.93 10.14 -6.08
CA VAL A 111 -15.40 9.38 -7.24
C VAL A 111 -14.20 8.69 -7.90
N THR A 112 -14.12 7.37 -7.76
CA THR A 112 -13.03 6.55 -8.34
C THR A 112 -13.36 6.11 -9.76
N SER A 113 -14.63 5.84 -10.04
CA SER A 113 -15.10 5.44 -11.36
C SER A 113 -16.48 6.02 -11.65
N TRP A 114 -16.72 6.32 -12.92
CA TRP A 114 -17.94 6.89 -13.45
C TRP A 114 -18.35 6.14 -14.72
N GLY A 115 -19.64 5.82 -14.86
CA GLY A 115 -20.18 5.16 -16.05
C GLY A 115 -21.59 5.61 -16.40
N LEU A 116 -21.86 5.78 -17.69
CA LEU A 116 -23.21 6.04 -18.22
C LEU A 116 -23.82 4.74 -18.74
N ASN A 117 -25.00 4.41 -18.24
CA ASN A 117 -25.77 3.24 -18.67
C ASN A 117 -26.63 3.57 -19.90
N GLN A 118 -27.06 2.54 -20.62
CA GLN A 118 -27.91 2.68 -21.81
C GLN A 118 -29.27 3.32 -21.52
N ASP A 119 -29.74 3.28 -20.28
CA ASP A 119 -30.98 3.94 -19.83
C ASP A 119 -30.76 5.39 -19.34
N PHE A 120 -29.60 5.97 -19.65
CA PHE A 120 -29.15 7.30 -19.22
C PHE A 120 -29.02 7.47 -17.69
N SER A 121 -29.01 6.37 -16.94
CA SER A 121 -28.59 6.40 -15.55
C SER A 121 -27.06 6.47 -15.43
N VAL A 122 -26.59 7.04 -14.34
CA VAL A 122 -25.15 7.18 -14.05
C VAL A 122 -24.81 6.26 -12.89
N GLY A 123 -23.79 5.42 -13.06
CA GLY A 123 -23.21 4.61 -12.00
C GLY A 123 -21.92 5.26 -11.48
N LEU A 124 -21.86 5.51 -10.17
CA LEU A 124 -20.66 5.99 -9.51
C LEU A 124 -20.06 4.89 -8.64
N GLN A 125 -18.73 4.78 -8.67
CA GLN A 125 -17.97 4.08 -7.64
C GLN A 125 -17.28 5.12 -6.77
N LEU A 126 -17.49 5.00 -5.47
CA LEU A 126 -17.05 5.95 -4.47
C LEU A 126 -16.15 5.24 -3.46
N GLU A 127 -15.08 5.92 -3.06
CA GLU A 127 -14.15 5.48 -2.01
C GLU A 127 -14.07 6.57 -0.94
N GLU A 128 -14.02 6.18 0.33
CA GLU A 128 -13.85 7.12 1.44
C GLU A 128 -12.56 7.94 1.25
N HIS A 129 -12.69 9.26 1.37
CA HIS A 129 -11.60 10.20 1.13
C HIS A 129 -11.74 11.42 2.05
N ASN A 130 -11.23 11.28 3.28
CA ASN A 130 -11.31 12.31 4.30
C ASN A 130 -10.06 13.21 4.26
N ALA A 131 -10.21 14.47 4.66
CA ALA A 131 -9.10 15.43 4.73
C ALA A 131 -7.96 14.95 5.65
N GLU A 132 -8.31 14.26 6.73
CA GLU A 132 -7.38 13.64 7.68
C GLU A 132 -6.37 12.70 7.02
N MET A 133 -6.68 12.10 5.85
CA MET A 133 -5.74 11.23 5.14
C MET A 133 -4.49 11.97 4.67
N HIS A 134 -4.60 13.28 4.41
CA HIS A 134 -3.50 14.12 3.91
C HIS A 134 -2.73 14.81 5.04
N GLU A 135 -3.19 14.70 6.28
CA GLU A 135 -2.53 15.27 7.43
C GLU A 135 -1.34 14.40 7.85
N PHE A 136 -0.20 15.03 8.12
CA PHE A 136 1.00 14.36 8.59
C PHE A 136 1.58 15.11 9.77
N ASP A 137 1.83 14.40 10.86
CA ASP A 137 2.50 14.94 12.05
C ASP A 137 4.02 14.97 11.83
N PRO A 138 4.66 16.16 11.75
CA PRO A 138 6.11 16.27 11.58
C PRO A 138 6.92 15.61 12.71
N ASP A 139 6.36 15.50 13.92
CA ASP A 139 7.08 14.87 15.05
C ASP A 139 7.06 13.33 14.95
N SER A 140 6.24 12.77 14.05
CA SER A 140 6.12 11.34 13.80
C SER A 140 7.16 10.76 12.82
N TYR A 141 8.14 11.56 12.37
CA TYR A 141 9.20 11.05 11.49
C TYR A 141 10.04 9.98 12.18
N LEU A 142 10.28 8.90 11.45
CA LEU A 142 11.16 7.83 11.87
C LEU A 142 12.54 8.05 11.24
N ALA A 143 13.59 7.74 12.00
CA ALA A 143 14.93 7.72 11.44
C ALA A 143 15.03 6.61 10.38
N PRO A 144 15.75 6.84 9.27
CA PRO A 144 16.12 5.76 8.36
C PRO A 144 16.85 4.65 9.12
N GLY A 145 16.60 3.40 8.73
CA GLY A 145 17.31 2.24 9.31
C GLY A 145 18.81 2.37 9.15
N ALA A 146 19.58 1.78 10.08
CA ALA A 146 21.03 1.71 9.92
C ALA A 146 21.37 0.87 8.68
N GLU A 147 22.25 1.37 7.82
CA GLU A 147 22.81 0.56 6.74
C GLU A 147 23.56 -0.62 7.37
N GLY A 148 23.25 -1.85 6.95
CA GLY A 148 24.06 -3.00 7.32
C GLY A 148 25.46 -2.83 6.73
N GLU A 149 26.50 -2.92 7.56
CA GLU A 149 27.87 -2.97 7.05
C GLU A 149 28.03 -4.26 6.24
N LEU A 150 28.33 -4.13 4.95
CA LEU A 150 28.70 -5.28 4.13
C LEU A 150 30.05 -5.79 4.66
N ALA A 151 30.03 -6.90 5.40
CA ALA A 151 31.25 -7.61 5.70
C ALA A 151 31.89 -8.03 4.37
N GLU A 152 33.18 -7.71 4.20
CA GLU A 152 33.95 -8.22 3.06
C GLU A 152 33.85 -9.74 3.07
N ALA A 153 33.60 -10.34 1.90
CA ALA A 153 33.53 -11.78 1.79
C ALA A 153 34.88 -12.37 2.20
N GLU A 154 34.87 -13.29 3.17
CA GLU A 154 36.05 -14.07 3.52
C GLU A 154 36.57 -14.74 2.24
N PRO A 155 37.88 -14.61 1.93
CA PRO A 155 38.45 -15.24 0.76
C PRO A 155 38.27 -16.76 0.87
N ILE A 156 37.82 -17.40 -0.20
CA ILE A 156 37.88 -18.86 -0.31
C ILE A 156 39.36 -19.23 -0.27
N SER A 157 39.81 -19.77 0.85
CA SER A 157 41.13 -20.38 0.94
C SER A 157 41.06 -21.75 0.27
N ASP A 158 41.75 -21.93 -0.85
CA ASP A 158 41.85 -23.17 -1.63
C ASP A 158 42.62 -24.30 -0.92
N VAL A 159 42.55 -24.39 0.41
CA VAL A 159 43.34 -25.36 1.19
C VAL A 159 42.49 -26.04 2.26
N ASP A 160 41.37 -26.63 1.84
CA ASP A 160 40.85 -27.82 2.50
C ASP A 160 41.33 -29.03 1.71
N ASP A 161 42.58 -29.44 1.96
CA ASP A 161 43.00 -30.81 1.70
C ASP A 161 42.17 -31.71 2.61
N VAL A 162 40.97 -32.07 2.14
CA VAL A 162 40.21 -33.21 2.66
C VAL A 162 41.07 -34.43 2.38
N VAL A 163 41.91 -34.80 3.35
CA VAL A 163 42.62 -36.09 3.34
C VAL A 163 41.56 -37.18 3.51
N LEU A 164 41.03 -37.65 2.39
CA LEU A 164 40.29 -38.91 2.32
C LEU A 164 41.29 -40.04 2.63
N SER A 165 41.42 -40.39 3.91
CA SER A 165 42.11 -41.60 4.35
C SER A 165 41.41 -42.83 3.76
N GLY A 166 41.89 -43.29 2.60
CA GLY A 166 41.43 -44.51 1.95
C GLY A 166 41.64 -45.74 2.82
N GLY A 167 40.55 -46.25 3.39
CA GLY A 167 40.52 -47.50 4.14
C GLY A 167 40.98 -48.69 3.30
N GLY A 168 41.70 -49.61 3.95
CA GLY A 168 42.50 -50.65 3.34
C GLY A 168 41.74 -51.68 2.50
N ALA A 169 42.40 -52.14 1.44
CA ALA A 169 42.05 -53.34 0.71
C ALA A 169 43.08 -54.43 1.04
N TYR A 170 42.65 -55.48 1.73
CA TYR A 170 43.37 -56.76 1.80
C TYR A 170 42.82 -57.67 0.69
N THR A 171 43.71 -58.34 -0.03
CA THR A 171 43.37 -59.49 -0.87
C THR A 171 43.86 -60.75 -0.16
N GLU A 172 42.93 -61.61 0.24
CA GLU A 172 43.23 -62.95 0.73
C GLU A 172 43.91 -63.77 -0.39
N ALA A 173 44.94 -64.54 0.01
CA ALA A 173 45.50 -65.65 -0.75
C ALA A 173 45.59 -66.87 0.17
#